data_AF-A0A7W8AJL7-F1
#
_entry.id   AF-A0A7W8AJL7-F1
#
_cell.length_a   1.000
_cell.length_b   1.000
_cell.length_c   1.000
_cell.angle_alpha   90.00
_cell.angle_beta   90.00
_cell.angle_gamma   90.00
#
_symmetry.space_group_name_H-M   'P 1'
#
loop_
_entity.id
_entity.type
_entity.pdbx_description
1 polymer ?
#
loop_
_entity_poly.entity_id
_entity_poly.type
_entity_poly.pdbx_seq_one_letter_code
_entity_poly.pdbx_strand_id
1 'polypeptide(L)'
;MAALSPYVRDQFTEGECAVLYIVAADIREHGSCRCTNKQIGDRAGMKLTLTRSALRKARQLGLLNIQYREQWRGKNLANIVTMACERWKE
;
A
#
# COMPACT_ATOMS: atom_id res chain seq x y z
N MET A 1 15.94 9.22 0.50
CA MET A 1 14.93 8.14 0.39
C MET A 1 14.80 7.52 1.76
N ALA A 2 13.73 7.81 2.51
CA ALA A 2 13.56 7.24 3.85
C ALA A 2 13.47 5.71 3.72
N ALA A 3 14.43 5.00 4.31
CA ALA A 3 14.54 3.57 4.19
C ALA A 3 13.35 2.92 4.92
N LEU A 4 12.55 2.13 4.22
CA LEU A 4 11.68 1.16 4.87
C LEU A 4 12.50 0.37 5.90
N SER A 5 11.92 0.12 7.08
CA SER A 5 12.55 -0.68 8.13
C SER A 5 13.15 -1.97 7.55
N PRO A 6 14.37 -2.39 7.95
CA PRO A 6 15.04 -3.57 7.41
C PRO A 6 14.18 -4.85 7.46
N TYR A 7 13.33 -4.96 8.47
CA TYR A 7 12.38 -6.06 8.62
C TYR A 7 11.38 -6.16 7.45
N VAL A 8 10.98 -5.02 6.90
CA VAL A 8 10.11 -4.98 5.72
C VAL A 8 10.92 -5.34 4.47
N ARG A 9 12.16 -4.88 4.33
CA ARG A 9 12.97 -5.23 3.16
C ARG A 9 13.23 -6.72 3.01
N ASP A 10 13.36 -7.45 4.12
CA ASP A 10 13.59 -8.90 4.10
C ASP A 10 12.33 -9.70 3.70
N GLN A 11 11.17 -9.14 4.01
CA GLN A 11 9.86 -9.74 3.74
C GLN A 11 9.31 -9.40 2.36
N PHE A 12 9.87 -8.43 1.63
CA PHE A 12 9.28 -7.92 0.39
C PHE A 12 10.32 -7.82 -0.72
N THR A 13 9.88 -8.11 -1.95
CA THR A 13 10.71 -7.85 -3.13
C THR A 13 10.87 -6.35 -3.36
N GLU A 14 11.88 -5.95 -4.13
CA GLU A 14 12.15 -4.54 -4.42
C GLU A 14 10.96 -3.83 -5.08
N GLY A 15 10.24 -4.51 -5.98
CA GLY A 15 9.02 -4.00 -6.59
C GLY A 15 7.86 -3.84 -5.60
N GLU A 16 7.74 -4.73 -4.62
CA GLU A 16 6.74 -4.61 -3.56
C GLU A 16 7.10 -3.46 -2.60
N CYS A 17 8.39 -3.26 -2.31
CA CYS A 17 8.87 -2.13 -1.52
C CYS A 17 8.53 -0.79 -2.19
N ALA A 18 8.68 -0.68 -3.52
CA ALA A 18 8.29 0.51 -4.26
C ALA A 18 6.79 0.82 -4.13
N VAL A 19 5.94 -0.21 -4.23
CA VAL A 19 4.49 -0.06 -4.02
C VAL A 19 4.18 0.44 -2.61
N LEU A 20 4.78 -0.17 -1.59
CA LEU A 20 4.53 0.21 -0.21
C LEU A 20 5.07 1.61 0.12
N TYR A 21 6.16 2.03 -0.52
CA TYR A 21 6.71 3.38 -0.37
C TYR A 21 5.71 4.45 -0.84
N ILE A 22 5.07 4.26 -2.00
CA ILE A 22 4.03 5.19 -2.50
C ILE A 22 2.84 5.25 -1.54
N VAL A 23 2.39 4.09 -1.06
CA VAL A 23 1.28 4.03 -0.10
C VAL A 23 1.63 4.74 1.21
N ALA A 24 2.84 4.54 1.73
CA ALA A 24 3.30 5.22 2.93
C ALA A 24 3.49 6.72 2.74
N ALA A 25 3.96 7.16 1.57
CA ALA A 25 4.05 8.58 1.23
C ALA A 25 2.65 9.23 1.23
N ASP A 26 1.67 8.62 0.57
CA ASP A 26 0.28 9.09 0.57
C ASP A 26 -0.31 9.13 1.99
N ILE A 27 -0.05 8.12 2.82
CA ILE A 27 -0.50 8.09 4.22
C ILE A 27 0.17 9.20 5.04
N ARG A 28 1.46 9.49 4.81
CA ARG A 28 2.18 10.56 5.50
C ARG A 28 1.66 11.94 5.12
N GLU A 29 1.28 12.13 3.86
CA GLU A 29 0.80 13.42 3.35
C GLU A 29 -0.69 13.65 3.66
N HIS A 30 -1.53 12.63 3.52
CA HIS A 30 -3.00 12.75 3.61
C HIS A 30 -3.62 12.03 4.82
N GLY A 31 -2.81 11.36 5.64
CA GLY A 31 -3.27 10.51 6.76
C GLY A 31 -3.89 9.18 6.33
N SER A 32 -4.22 9.02 5.04
CA SER A 32 -4.80 7.81 4.46
C SER A 32 -4.51 7.75 2.96
N CYS A 33 -4.26 6.55 2.42
CA CYS A 33 -4.15 6.38 0.98
C CYS A 33 -5.55 6.10 0.41
N ARG A 34 -6.03 7.03 -0.43
CA ARG A 34 -7.32 6.93 -1.16
C ARG A 34 -7.11 6.64 -2.64
N CYS A 35 -5.92 6.20 -3.04
CA CYS A 35 -5.61 5.86 -4.42
C CYS A 35 -6.09 4.45 -4.78
N THR A 36 -6.51 4.27 -6.03
CA THR A 36 -6.83 2.93 -6.54
C THR A 36 -5.56 2.09 -6.64
N ASN A 37 -5.68 0.76 -6.56
CA ASN A 37 -4.55 -0.14 -6.78
C ASN A 37 -3.86 0.09 -8.14
N LYS A 38 -4.61 0.57 -9.15
CA LYS A 38 -4.04 0.94 -10.45
C LYS A 38 -3.17 2.19 -10.35
N GLN A 39 -3.68 3.27 -9.75
CA GLN A 39 -2.92 4.51 -9.55
C GLN A 39 -1.66 4.28 -8.70
N ILE A 40 -1.73 3.44 -7.67
CA ILE A 40 -0.56 3.09 -6.85
C ILE A 40 0.49 2.38 -7.71
N GLY A 41 0.08 1.39 -8.51
CA GLY A 41 0.97 0.68 -9.42
C GLY A 41 1.58 1.62 -10.47
N ASP A 42 0.77 2.49 -11.08
CA ASP A 42 1.22 3.45 -12.09
C ASP A 42 2.26 4.43 -11.49
N ARG A 43 2.06 4.93 -10.27
CA ARG A 43 3.03 5.78 -9.54
C ARG A 43 4.31 5.04 -9.16
N ALA A 44 4.19 3.76 -8.80
CA ALA A 44 5.34 2.91 -8.46
C ALA A 44 6.07 2.33 -9.68
N GLY A 45 5.52 2.48 -10.90
CA GLY A 45 6.01 1.82 -12.11
C GLY A 45 5.81 0.30 -12.13
N MET A 46 4.86 -0.21 -11.33
CA MET A 46 4.65 -1.64 -11.11
C MET A 46 3.32 -2.14 -11.70
N LYS A 47 3.30 -3.42 -12.09
CA LYS A 47 2.08 -4.06 -12.59
C LYS A 47 1.01 -4.12 -11.49
N LEU A 48 -0.26 -4.04 -11.89
CA LEU A 48 -1.41 -4.14 -11.00
C LEU A 48 -1.43 -5.46 -10.20
N THR A 49 -1.00 -6.57 -10.81
CA THR A 49 -0.90 -7.87 -10.15
C THR A 49 0.12 -7.86 -9.01
N LEU A 50 1.29 -7.25 -9.24
CA LEU A 50 2.33 -7.10 -8.23
C LEU A 50 1.87 -6.17 -7.11
N THR A 51 1.21 -5.07 -7.45
CA THR A 51 0.60 -4.14 -6.48
C THR A 51 -0.43 -4.85 -5.60
N ARG A 52 -1.30 -5.69 -6.18
CA ARG A 52 -2.29 -6.48 -5.43
C ARG A 52 -1.63 -7.51 -4.51
N SER A 53 -0.60 -8.21 -4.98
CA SER A 53 0.16 -9.18 -4.16
C SER A 53 0.86 -8.48 -2.99
N ALA A 54 1.51 -7.34 -3.23
CA ALA A 54 2.17 -6.52 -2.21
C ALA A 54 1.20 -6.11 -1.10
N LEU A 55 0.07 -5.53 -1.49
CA LEU A 55 -0.99 -5.09 -0.57
C LEU A 55 -1.57 -6.26 0.22
N ARG A 56 -1.80 -7.42 -0.43
CA ARG A 56 -2.28 -8.63 0.24
C ARG A 56 -1.29 -9.11 1.30
N LYS A 57 0.01 -9.16 0.97
CA LYS A 57 1.08 -9.59 1.88
C LYS A 57 1.23 -8.61 3.06
N ALA A 58 1.21 -7.30 2.78
CA ALA A 58 1.25 -6.27 3.83
C ALA A 58 0.04 -6.33 4.77
N ARG A 59 -1.15 -6.68 4.26
CA ARG A 59 -2.33 -6.94 5.10
C ARG A 59 -2.14 -8.19 5.97
N GLN A 60 -1.63 -9.28 5.40
CA GLN A 60 -1.37 -10.53 6.14
C GLN A 60 -0.34 -10.34 7.26
N LEU A 61 0.66 -9.50 7.04
CA LEU A 61 1.66 -9.14 8.04
C LEU A 61 1.16 -8.10 9.07
N GLY A 62 -0.08 -7.62 8.95
CA GLY A 62 -0.64 -6.63 9.88
C GLY A 62 -0.03 -5.23 9.73
N LEU A 63 0.65 -4.93 8.63
CA LEU A 63 1.29 -3.63 8.38
C LEU A 63 0.27 -2.58 7.91
N LEU A 64 -0.66 -3.01 7.06
CA LEU A 64 -1.69 -2.16 6.46
C LEU A 64 -3.08 -2.68 6.80
N ASN A 65 -3.98 -1.77 7.15
CA ASN A 65 -5.41 -2.04 7.25
C ASN A 65 -6.10 -1.55 5.98
N ILE A 66 -6.54 -2.50 5.16
CA ILE A 66 -7.22 -2.23 3.89
C ILE A 66 -8.72 -2.31 4.13
N GLN A 67 -9.38 -1.16 4.15
CA GLN A 67 -10.83 -1.09 4.17
C GLN A 67 -11.35 -1.10 2.74
N TYR A 68 -12.00 -2.20 2.38
CA TYR A 68 -12.70 -2.33 1.11
C TYR A 68 -14.02 -1.56 1.20
N ARG A 69 -14.21 -0.58 0.31
CA ARG A 69 -15.48 0.14 0.20
C ARG A 69 -16.37 -0.63 -0.76
N GLU A 70 -17.26 -1.46 -0.23
CA GLU A 70 -18.31 -2.07 -1.04
C GLU A 70 -19.33 -0.99 -1.42
N GLN A 71 -19.38 -0.61 -2.70
CA GLN A 71 -20.43 0.26 -3.22
C GLN A 71 -21.14 -0.38 -4.41
N TRP A 72 -22.46 -0.42 -4.30
CA TRP A 72 -23.38 -0.85 -5.34
C TRP A 72 -23.16 -0.02 -6.62
N ARG A 73 -22.83 -0.69 -7.73
CA ARG A 73 -22.52 -0.14 -9.09
C ARG A 73 -21.16 0.57 -9.28
N GLY A 74 -20.25 0.60 -8.31
CA GLY A 74 -18.91 1.18 -8.50
C GLY A 74 -17.82 0.12 -8.77
N LYS A 75 -17.55 -0.23 -10.04
CA LYS A 75 -16.63 -1.35 -10.36
C LYS A 75 -15.15 -1.14 -9.96
N ASN A 76 -14.71 0.08 -9.65
CA ASN A 76 -13.28 0.41 -9.52
C ASN A 76 -12.95 1.55 -8.53
N LEU A 77 -13.75 1.80 -7.49
CA LEU A 77 -13.37 2.83 -6.51
C LEU A 77 -12.18 2.36 -5.65
N ALA A 78 -11.36 3.34 -5.25
CA ALA A 78 -10.14 3.10 -4.50
C ALA A 78 -10.44 2.47 -3.14
N ASN A 79 -9.63 1.48 -2.77
CA ASN A 79 -9.60 0.96 -1.40
C ASN A 79 -9.08 2.08 -0.48
N ILE A 80 -9.69 2.24 0.69
CA ILE A 80 -9.12 3.12 1.70
C ILE A 80 -8.07 2.30 2.43
N VAL A 81 -6.79 2.61 2.16
CA VAL A 81 -5.67 1.95 2.83
C VAL A 81 -5.22 2.85 3.98
N THR A 82 -5.32 2.34 5.19
CA THR A 82 -4.87 2.98 6.42
C THR A 82 -3.69 2.22 6.99
N MET A 83 -2.77 2.93 7.65
CA MET A 83 -1.65 2.28 8.32
C MET A 83 -2.17 1.59 9.59
N ALA A 84 -1.90 0.30 9.75
CA ALA A 84 -2.28 -0.44 10.95
C ALA A 84 -1.19 -0.39 12.02
N CYS A 85 0.08 -0.36 11.60
CA CYS A 85 1.23 -0.31 12.50
C CYS A 85 1.77 1.12 12.62
N GLU A 86 1.81 1.66 13.84
CA GLU A 86 2.56 2.89 14.16
C GLU A 86 4.08 2.73 13.94
N ARG A 87 4.58 1.50 13.90
CA ARG A 87 6.01 1.17 13.69
C ARG A 87 6.58 1.59 12.32
N TRP A 88 5.72 2.05 11.41
CA TRP A 88 6.10 2.63 10.11
C TRP A 88 6.29 4.15 10.14
N LYS A 89 5.91 4.80 11.24
CA LYS A 89 5.97 6.25 11.40
C LYS A 89 7.34 6.75 11.87
N GLU A 90 8.26 5.84 12.21
CA GLU A 90 9.65 6.12 12.62
C GLU A 90 10.57 6.38 11.43
#